data_AF-A0A6I9S0D9-F1
#
_entry.id   AF-A0A6I9S0D9-F1
#
_cell.length_a   1.000
_cell.length_b   1.000
_cell.length_c   1.000
_cell.angle_alpha   90.00
_cell.angle_beta   90.00
_cell.angle_gamma   90.00
#
_symmetry.space_group_name_H-M   'P 1'
#
loop_
_entity.id
_entity.type
_entity.pdbx_description
1 polymer ?
#
loop_
_entity_poly.entity_id
_entity_poly.type
_entity_poly.pdbx_seq_one_letter_code
_entity_poly.pdbx_strand_id
1 'polypeptide(L)'
;MSGGAVTNLSTILLPLLPSITTLEVPALAALPPPSSTLSNLSLPPFILSHHCSISRKAPLTSNWIQKPLINAKLMDPFLSPPTPILSLSLLLLLFFFGRMDCTKFTFVNNCGYTVWPGVLANSGNANLDSTGFTLAAGDSRVLLAPAGWSGRFWARTGCNFDSSGRGSCATGDCGSGQVECNGAGAAPPATLAEFTLGKAGDKDYYDVSLVDGYNLPVVVDAGGGCAATGCVADLNRRCPSELRVGDGEAAACRSACEAFGKPEFCCSGDFGSPATCHPSVYSEVFKSACPRSYSYAYDDATSTFTCTAGDYSITFCPRSGPSQKSTKSTSRNTTAVLQNDSWLADLATGDANSRRRVSVLLHASLITGTICCLLFLFI
;
A
#
# COMPACT_ATOMS: atom_id res chain seq x y z
N MET A 1 -42.37 40.05 -77.25
CA MET A 1 -42.10 38.71 -77.80
C MET A 1 -41.42 37.92 -76.68
N SER A 2 -42.14 36.96 -76.07
CA SER A 2 -41.85 35.50 -76.16
C SER A 2 -40.38 35.18 -75.83
N GLY A 3 -40.04 34.50 -74.73
CA GLY A 3 -40.31 33.07 -74.47
C GLY A 3 -39.10 32.26 -74.99
N GLY A 4 -38.52 31.26 -74.33
CA GLY A 4 -38.87 30.49 -73.13
C GLY A 4 -37.66 29.62 -72.72
N ALA A 5 -37.88 28.54 -71.98
CA ALA A 5 -36.85 27.57 -71.61
C ALA A 5 -36.47 26.62 -72.77
N VAL A 6 -35.41 25.81 -72.61
CA VAL A 6 -35.39 24.35 -72.87
C VAL A 6 -34.04 23.74 -72.45
N THR A 7 -34.09 22.45 -72.11
CA THR A 7 -33.01 21.59 -71.59
C THR A 7 -32.34 20.75 -72.68
N ASN A 8 -31.44 19.85 -72.24
CA ASN A 8 -30.95 18.64 -72.92
C ASN A 8 -29.90 18.80 -74.03
N LEU A 9 -29.13 17.77 -74.41
CA LEU A 9 -28.60 16.53 -73.80
C LEU A 9 -28.08 15.71 -75.00
N SER A 10 -26.82 15.29 -74.98
CA SER A 10 -26.21 14.15 -75.71
C SER A 10 -24.75 14.10 -75.21
N THR A 11 -24.08 12.97 -74.98
CA THR A 11 -23.90 11.85 -75.92
C THR A 11 -23.36 10.60 -75.18
N ILE A 12 -24.12 9.49 -75.21
CA ILE A 12 -23.66 8.07 -75.37
C ILE A 12 -23.01 7.26 -74.21
N LEU A 13 -23.72 6.17 -73.87
CA LEU A 13 -23.36 4.77 -73.47
C LEU A 13 -22.40 4.41 -72.29
N LEU A 14 -23.01 3.70 -71.33
CA LEU A 14 -22.55 2.49 -70.61
C LEU A 14 -22.40 1.26 -71.57
N PRO A 15 -22.02 0.01 -71.14
CA PRO A 15 -21.57 -0.49 -69.82
C PRO A 15 -20.36 -1.48 -69.88
N LEU A 16 -19.89 -1.98 -68.71
CA LEU A 16 -19.87 -3.43 -68.32
C LEU A 16 -18.75 -3.80 -67.30
N LEU A 17 -19.19 -4.40 -66.19
CA LEU A 17 -18.42 -5.20 -65.21
C LEU A 17 -18.25 -6.66 -65.71
N PRO A 18 -17.67 -7.63 -64.95
CA PRO A 18 -16.68 -7.59 -63.86
C PRO A 18 -15.49 -8.57 -64.09
N SER A 19 -14.52 -8.65 -63.17
CA SER A 19 -13.87 -9.93 -62.79
C SER A 19 -13.16 -9.86 -61.42
N ILE A 20 -13.04 -11.02 -60.77
CA ILE A 20 -12.62 -11.23 -59.37
C ILE A 20 -11.20 -11.83 -59.32
N THR A 21 -10.61 -11.93 -58.12
CA THR A 21 -9.28 -12.45 -57.74
C THR A 21 -8.16 -11.41 -57.83
N THR A 22 -7.19 -11.33 -56.91
CA THR A 22 -6.74 -12.29 -55.87
C THR A 22 -6.66 -11.69 -54.45
N LEU A 23 -6.69 -12.52 -53.41
CA LEU A 23 -6.28 -12.14 -52.05
C LEU A 23 -4.77 -11.85 -52.00
N GLU A 24 -4.36 -10.83 -51.25
CA GLU A 24 -3.01 -10.78 -50.66
C GLU A 24 -3.07 -11.14 -49.17
N VAL A 25 -2.11 -11.94 -48.74
CA VAL A 25 -1.97 -12.48 -47.38
C VAL A 25 -0.93 -11.65 -46.62
N PRO A 26 -1.12 -11.29 -45.34
CA PRO A 26 -0.14 -10.51 -44.60
C PRO A 26 1.19 -11.26 -44.43
N ALA A 27 2.30 -10.51 -44.46
CA ALA A 27 3.64 -11.05 -44.49
C ALA A 27 3.97 -11.96 -43.29
N LEU A 28 4.43 -13.17 -43.58
CA LEU A 28 4.89 -14.14 -42.58
C LEU A 28 6.34 -13.86 -42.19
N ALA A 29 6.67 -14.04 -40.91
CA ALA A 29 7.99 -13.72 -40.36
C ALA A 29 9.12 -14.56 -40.98
N ALA A 30 10.24 -13.89 -41.28
CA ALA A 30 11.50 -14.55 -41.62
C ALA A 30 12.25 -14.99 -40.35
N LEU A 31 12.52 -16.29 -40.23
CA LEU A 31 13.36 -16.84 -39.16
C LEU A 31 14.86 -16.65 -39.49
N PRO A 32 15.70 -16.18 -38.55
CA PRO A 32 17.15 -16.24 -38.68
C PRO A 32 17.68 -17.67 -38.42
N PRO A 33 18.84 -18.05 -39.00
CA PRO A 33 19.42 -19.39 -38.86
C PRO A 33 20.06 -19.62 -37.48
N PRO A 34 20.25 -20.89 -37.05
CA PRO A 34 20.82 -21.20 -35.75
C PRO A 34 22.35 -21.04 -35.74
N SER A 35 22.86 -20.12 -34.92
CA SER A 35 24.28 -20.00 -34.62
C SER A 35 24.61 -20.60 -33.25
N SER A 36 25.41 -21.66 -33.26
CA SER A 36 25.89 -22.33 -32.04
C SER A 36 27.09 -21.60 -31.45
N THR A 37 26.94 -20.97 -30.28
CA THR A 37 28.09 -20.57 -29.43
C THR A 37 27.82 -20.90 -27.97
N LEU A 38 28.61 -21.84 -27.43
CA LEU A 38 28.74 -22.09 -26.00
C LEU A 38 29.59 -20.99 -25.37
N SER A 39 29.03 -20.20 -24.45
CA SER A 39 29.82 -19.34 -23.56
C SER A 39 29.10 -19.05 -22.25
N ASN A 40 29.71 -19.53 -21.16
CA ASN A 40 29.62 -19.07 -19.77
C ASN A 40 28.24 -18.66 -19.21
N LEU A 41 27.63 -19.56 -18.43
CA LEU A 41 26.78 -19.16 -17.31
C LEU A 41 27.64 -18.43 -16.27
N SER A 42 27.78 -17.11 -16.38
CA SER A 42 28.02 -16.30 -15.18
C SER A 42 26.69 -16.22 -14.42
N LEU A 43 26.63 -16.86 -13.25
CA LEU A 43 25.55 -16.63 -12.30
C LEU A 43 25.46 -15.12 -12.03
N PRO A 44 24.25 -14.50 -12.05
CA PRO A 44 24.12 -13.16 -11.54
C PRO A 44 24.58 -13.15 -10.08
N PRO A 45 25.17 -12.05 -9.58
CA PRO A 45 25.50 -11.95 -8.17
C PRO A 45 24.20 -12.14 -7.37
N PHE A 46 24.26 -13.00 -6.34
CA PHE A 46 23.21 -13.07 -5.34
C PHE A 46 23.14 -11.71 -4.63
N ILE A 47 22.31 -10.80 -5.14
CA ILE A 47 21.80 -9.70 -4.35
C ILE A 47 21.02 -10.36 -3.22
N LEU A 48 21.50 -10.24 -1.99
CA LEU A 48 20.70 -10.52 -0.81
C LEU A 48 19.57 -9.49 -0.79
N SER A 49 18.47 -9.80 -1.47
CA SER A 49 17.20 -9.13 -1.21
C SER A 49 16.84 -9.43 0.24
N HIS A 50 17.10 -8.48 1.12
CA HIS A 50 16.78 -8.54 2.54
C HIS A 50 15.26 -8.47 2.72
N HIS A 51 14.58 -9.56 2.36
CA HIS A 51 13.13 -9.67 2.50
C HIS A 51 12.75 -9.66 3.98
N CYS A 52 11.93 -8.68 4.34
CA CYS A 52 11.31 -8.69 5.64
C CYS A 52 10.18 -9.73 5.65
N SER A 53 10.41 -10.87 6.30
CA SER A 53 9.43 -11.97 6.32
C SER A 53 9.07 -12.38 7.74
N ILE A 54 7.76 -12.59 7.97
CA ILE A 54 7.26 -13.17 9.21
C ILE A 54 7.66 -14.65 9.25
N SER A 55 8.55 -15.02 10.17
CA SER A 55 8.87 -16.42 10.45
C SER A 55 7.64 -17.15 11.00
N ARG A 56 6.85 -17.75 10.10
CA ARG A 56 5.71 -18.61 10.46
C ARG A 56 6.26 -19.88 11.11
N LYS A 57 6.12 -19.99 12.44
CA LYS A 57 6.32 -21.27 13.14
C LYS A 57 5.30 -22.28 12.59
N ALA A 58 5.78 -23.31 11.91
CA ALA A 58 4.95 -24.42 11.51
C ALA A 58 4.44 -25.18 12.76
N PRO A 59 3.14 -25.56 12.83
CA PRO A 59 2.65 -26.41 13.90
C PRO A 59 3.15 -27.84 13.71
N LEU A 60 3.98 -28.33 14.64
CA LEU A 60 4.39 -29.73 14.71
C LEU A 60 3.23 -30.59 15.24
N THR A 61 2.41 -31.16 14.34
CA THR A 61 1.44 -32.19 14.72
C THR A 61 2.10 -33.57 14.70
N SER A 62 2.47 -34.08 15.87
CA SER A 62 3.02 -35.43 16.03
C SER A 62 1.91 -36.47 16.15
N ASN A 63 1.83 -37.39 15.18
CA ASN A 63 1.06 -38.64 15.32
C ASN A 63 2.02 -39.83 15.33
N TRP A 64 2.23 -40.41 16.52
CA TRP A 64 2.94 -41.67 16.69
C TRP A 64 1.96 -42.84 16.61
N ILE A 65 2.21 -43.80 15.72
CA ILE A 65 1.56 -45.11 15.72
C ILE A 65 2.64 -46.17 15.95
N GLN A 66 2.55 -46.90 17.06
CA GLN A 66 3.47 -48.00 17.37
C GLN A 66 3.15 -49.24 16.51
N LYS A 67 4.18 -49.89 15.99
CA LYS A 67 4.19 -51.35 15.71
C LYS A 67 5.56 -51.93 16.12
N PRO A 68 5.63 -53.17 16.65
CA PRO A 68 6.84 -53.67 17.31
C PRO A 68 7.68 -54.67 16.49
N LEU A 69 8.98 -54.71 16.84
CA LEU A 69 9.89 -55.87 16.89
C LEU A 69 10.09 -56.76 15.64
N ILE A 70 11.29 -56.62 15.02
CA ILE A 70 12.12 -57.77 14.59
C ILE A 70 13.58 -57.50 15.01
N ASN A 71 14.28 -58.53 15.51
CA ASN A 71 15.69 -58.49 15.94
C ASN A 71 16.69 -58.46 14.77
N ALA A 72 17.78 -57.69 14.89
CA ALA A 72 19.10 -58.09 14.37
C ALA A 72 20.28 -57.24 14.92
N LYS A 73 21.17 -57.91 15.69
CA LYS A 73 22.64 -57.77 15.79
C LYS A 73 23.33 -56.43 16.19
N LEU A 74 24.33 -56.62 17.07
CA LEU A 74 25.31 -55.65 17.56
C LEU A 74 26.30 -55.19 16.46
N MET A 75 26.55 -53.86 16.40
CA MET A 75 27.74 -53.10 15.92
C MET A 75 27.35 -51.60 15.95
N ASP A 76 28.17 -50.60 16.32
CA ASP A 76 29.46 -50.56 17.04
C ASP A 76 29.58 -49.24 17.85
N PRO A 77 30.42 -49.15 18.91
CA PRO A 77 30.36 -48.07 19.90
C PRO A 77 31.25 -46.87 19.56
N PHE A 78 30.90 -46.06 18.56
CA PHE A 78 31.55 -44.76 18.30
C PHE A 78 30.54 -43.64 18.02
N LEU A 79 29.81 -43.24 19.07
CA LEU A 79 29.00 -42.02 19.05
C LEU A 79 29.84 -40.83 19.49
N SER A 80 30.62 -40.27 18.57
CA SER A 80 31.37 -39.03 18.78
C SER A 80 30.41 -37.88 19.15
N PRO A 81 30.71 -37.03 20.14
CA PRO A 81 29.88 -35.88 20.45
C PRO A 81 29.85 -34.90 19.25
N PRO A 82 28.73 -34.20 18.99
CA PRO A 82 28.68 -33.20 17.94
C PRO A 82 29.74 -32.13 18.18
N THR A 83 30.56 -31.86 17.17
CA THR A 83 31.77 -31.06 17.32
C THR A 83 31.43 -29.60 17.70
N PRO A 84 32.22 -28.97 18.61
CA PRO A 84 31.97 -27.58 19.02
C PRO A 84 32.10 -26.57 17.87
N ILE A 85 32.72 -26.98 16.76
CA ILE A 85 32.82 -26.21 15.52
C ILE A 85 31.44 -26.03 14.87
N LEU A 86 30.57 -27.05 14.89
CA LEU A 86 29.25 -26.98 14.27
C LEU A 86 28.30 -26.07 15.08
N SER A 87 28.37 -26.15 16.42
CA SER A 87 27.60 -25.26 17.30
C SER A 87 28.11 -23.82 17.28
N LEU A 88 29.43 -23.61 17.22
CA LEU A 88 30.01 -22.27 17.08
C LEU A 88 29.69 -21.65 15.71
N SER A 89 29.73 -22.43 14.62
CA SER A 89 29.35 -21.98 13.28
C SER A 89 27.86 -21.61 13.21
N LEU A 90 26.98 -22.40 13.83
CA LEU A 90 25.55 -22.07 13.96
C LEU A 90 25.33 -20.80 14.80
N LEU A 91 26.07 -20.62 15.90
CA LEU A 91 25.99 -19.42 16.74
C LEU A 91 26.49 -18.17 16.01
N LEU A 92 27.57 -18.30 15.22
CA LEU A 92 28.06 -17.24 14.33
C LEU A 92 27.03 -16.90 13.25
N LEU A 93 26.41 -17.88 12.59
CA LEU A 93 25.31 -17.64 11.65
C LEU A 93 24.16 -16.86 12.30
N LEU A 94 23.75 -17.24 13.52
CA LEU A 94 22.74 -16.53 14.29
C LEU A 94 23.15 -15.10 14.71
N PHE A 95 24.45 -14.82 14.83
CA PHE A 95 24.99 -13.47 15.04
C PHE A 95 25.11 -12.65 13.75
N PHE A 96 25.31 -13.29 12.59
CA PHE A 96 25.38 -12.63 11.28
C PHE A 96 24.02 -12.34 10.64
N PHE A 97 22.93 -12.94 11.14
CA PHE A 97 21.58 -12.42 10.90
C PHE A 97 21.38 -11.10 11.66
N GLY A 98 21.91 -10.01 11.08
CA GLY A 98 21.68 -8.66 11.53
C GLY A 98 20.18 -8.41 11.72
N ARG A 99 19.82 -7.75 12.83
CA ARG A 99 18.44 -7.46 13.17
C ARG A 99 17.84 -6.55 12.09
N MET A 100 16.97 -7.12 11.25
CA MET A 100 16.23 -6.36 10.25
C MET A 100 15.10 -5.62 10.95
N ASP A 101 15.28 -4.33 11.19
CA ASP A 101 14.23 -3.47 11.69
C ASP A 101 13.29 -3.11 10.51
N CYS A 102 12.09 -3.65 10.56
CA CYS A 102 11.03 -3.41 9.57
C CYS A 102 9.86 -2.71 10.22
N THR A 103 9.28 -1.78 9.48
CA THR A 103 8.02 -1.12 9.85
C THR A 103 6.84 -2.06 9.61
N LYS A 104 5.98 -2.22 10.61
CA LYS A 104 4.70 -2.93 10.44
C LYS A 104 3.62 -1.97 9.97
N PHE A 105 2.88 -2.37 8.95
CA PHE A 105 1.61 -1.76 8.54
C PHE A 105 0.47 -2.69 8.94
N THR A 106 -0.31 -2.30 9.96
CA THR A 106 -1.47 -3.05 10.44
C THR A 106 -2.74 -2.47 9.82
N PHE A 107 -3.29 -3.15 8.83
CA PHE A 107 -4.55 -2.81 8.19
C PHE A 107 -5.69 -3.30 9.06
N VAL A 108 -6.66 -2.44 9.36
CA VAL A 108 -7.83 -2.75 10.20
C VAL A 108 -9.09 -2.33 9.45
N ASN A 109 -9.99 -3.28 9.18
CA ASN A 109 -11.31 -2.97 8.64
C ASN A 109 -12.34 -2.82 9.77
N ASN A 110 -12.72 -1.59 10.10
CA ASN A 110 -13.84 -1.31 11.00
C ASN A 110 -15.11 -0.86 10.25
N CYS A 111 -15.15 -1.01 8.92
CA CYS A 111 -16.37 -0.85 8.14
C CYS A 111 -17.36 -2.00 8.44
N GLY A 112 -18.65 -1.76 8.19
CA GLY A 112 -19.69 -2.80 8.32
C GLY A 112 -19.74 -3.81 7.16
N TYR A 113 -18.78 -3.73 6.25
CA TYR A 113 -18.69 -4.47 4.98
C TYR A 113 -17.23 -4.84 4.69
N THR A 114 -17.03 -5.80 3.78
CA THR A 114 -15.68 -6.20 3.33
C THR A 114 -15.04 -5.09 2.50
N VAL A 115 -13.76 -4.82 2.75
CA VAL A 115 -12.94 -3.97 1.88
C VAL A 115 -11.82 -4.78 1.26
N TRP A 116 -11.30 -4.32 0.13
CA TRP A 116 -10.16 -4.96 -0.53
C TRP A 116 -8.99 -3.98 -0.63
N PRO A 117 -8.09 -3.93 0.38
CA PRO A 117 -6.96 -3.05 0.33
C PRO A 117 -6.09 -3.27 -0.91
N GLY A 118 -5.54 -2.18 -1.43
CA GLY A 118 -4.54 -2.14 -2.48
C GLY A 118 -3.24 -1.55 -1.94
N VAL A 119 -2.12 -1.99 -2.50
CA VAL A 119 -0.77 -1.62 -2.09
C VAL A 119 0.05 -1.36 -3.35
N LEU A 120 0.62 -0.16 -3.45
CA LEU A 120 1.51 0.25 -4.53
C LEU A 120 2.82 0.77 -3.96
N ALA A 121 3.93 0.11 -4.30
CA ALA A 121 5.26 0.64 -4.05
C ALA A 121 5.59 1.75 -5.05
N ASN A 122 6.25 2.83 -4.60
CA ASN A 122 6.70 3.89 -5.48
C ASN A 122 7.90 3.44 -6.34
N SER A 123 8.15 4.13 -7.46
CA SER A 123 9.26 3.79 -8.37
C SER A 123 10.59 3.60 -7.62
N GLY A 124 11.32 2.54 -7.96
CA GLY A 124 12.57 2.15 -7.29
C GLY A 124 12.40 1.39 -5.97
N ASN A 125 11.18 1.19 -5.47
CA ASN A 125 10.89 0.37 -4.29
C ASN A 125 10.38 -1.02 -4.68
N ALA A 126 10.69 -2.02 -3.85
CA ALA A 126 10.14 -3.36 -4.02
C ALA A 126 8.67 -3.43 -3.56
N ASN A 127 7.89 -4.29 -4.21
CA ASN A 127 6.57 -4.69 -3.70
C ASN A 127 6.71 -5.35 -2.32
N LEU A 128 5.70 -5.13 -1.47
CA LEU A 128 5.54 -5.87 -0.22
C LEU A 128 5.00 -7.29 -0.49
N ASP A 129 4.83 -8.09 0.57
CA ASP A 129 4.30 -9.48 0.51
C ASP A 129 2.92 -9.64 -0.18
N SER A 130 2.22 -8.54 -0.48
CA SER A 130 0.99 -8.50 -1.28
C SER A 130 0.79 -7.09 -1.83
N THR A 131 0.28 -7.00 -3.06
CA THR A 131 -0.16 -5.77 -3.76
C THR A 131 -1.67 -5.52 -3.63
N GLY A 132 -2.45 -6.50 -3.16
CA GLY A 132 -3.87 -6.34 -2.86
C GLY A 132 -4.51 -7.59 -2.26
N PHE A 133 -5.45 -7.41 -1.34
CA PHE A 133 -6.04 -8.52 -0.57
C PHE A 133 -7.48 -8.23 -0.14
N THR A 134 -8.21 -9.28 0.28
CA THR A 134 -9.52 -9.15 0.94
C THR A 134 -9.34 -8.92 2.44
N LEU A 135 -10.17 -8.05 3.04
CA LEU A 135 -10.20 -7.81 4.48
C LEU A 135 -11.66 -7.68 4.96
N ALA A 136 -12.20 -8.70 5.64
CA ALA A 136 -13.60 -8.73 6.04
C ALA A 136 -13.89 -7.73 7.18
N ALA A 137 -15.18 -7.46 7.44
CA ALA A 137 -15.60 -6.55 8.49
C ALA A 137 -15.12 -7.03 9.88
N GLY A 138 -14.33 -6.19 10.56
CA GLY A 138 -13.71 -6.50 11.86
C GLY A 138 -12.33 -7.16 11.80
N ASP A 139 -11.87 -7.58 10.62
CA ASP A 139 -10.57 -8.24 10.46
C ASP A 139 -9.40 -7.24 10.47
N SER A 140 -8.20 -7.76 10.74
CA SER A 140 -6.94 -7.05 10.53
C SER A 140 -5.89 -7.92 9.85
N ARG A 141 -4.98 -7.29 9.11
CA ARG A 141 -3.83 -7.93 8.45
C ARG A 141 -2.58 -7.08 8.62
N VAL A 142 -1.43 -7.71 8.79
CA VAL A 142 -0.13 -7.03 8.84
C VAL A 142 0.62 -7.25 7.53
N LEU A 143 1.21 -6.19 6.98
CA LEU A 143 2.33 -6.26 6.03
C LEU A 143 3.58 -5.66 6.68
N LEU A 144 4.75 -6.09 6.23
CA LEU A 144 6.04 -5.57 6.67
C LEU A 144 6.70 -4.81 5.51
N ALA A 145 7.27 -3.64 5.81
CA ALA A 145 8.06 -2.87 4.86
C ALA A 145 9.52 -2.73 5.32
N PRO A 146 10.50 -2.80 4.40
CA PRO A 146 11.89 -2.54 4.73
C PRO A 146 12.12 -1.03 5.01
N ALA A 147 13.16 -0.72 5.77
CA ALA A 147 13.58 0.67 5.97
C ALA A 147 13.88 1.37 4.64
N GLY A 148 13.45 2.63 4.50
CA GLY A 148 13.55 3.38 3.25
C GLY A 148 12.46 3.08 2.21
N TRP A 149 11.47 2.24 2.52
CA TRP A 149 10.35 1.96 1.60
C TRP A 149 9.43 3.18 1.44
N SER A 150 9.01 3.45 0.20
CA SER A 150 8.00 4.45 -0.11
C SER A 150 6.91 3.86 -1.00
N GLY A 151 5.68 4.28 -0.78
CA GLY A 151 4.50 3.78 -1.47
C GLY A 151 3.21 4.28 -0.84
N ARG A 152 2.09 3.74 -1.31
CA ARG A 152 0.74 4.15 -0.90
C ARG A 152 -0.22 2.97 -0.80
N PHE A 153 -1.22 3.15 0.05
CA PHE A 153 -2.27 2.19 0.33
C PHE A 153 -3.64 2.84 0.14
N TRP A 154 -4.63 2.04 -0.22
CA TRP A 154 -6.03 2.45 -0.32
C TRP A 154 -6.93 1.24 -0.02
N ALA A 155 -8.24 1.45 0.07
CA ALA A 155 -9.22 0.38 0.14
C ALA A 155 -10.22 0.48 -1.01
N ARG A 156 -10.52 -0.67 -1.64
CA ARG A 156 -11.56 -0.82 -2.66
C ARG A 156 -12.86 -1.28 -2.02
N THR A 157 -13.99 -0.87 -2.60
CA THR A 157 -15.35 -1.21 -2.15
C THR A 157 -16.21 -1.74 -3.30
N GLY A 158 -17.31 -2.42 -2.98
CA GLY A 158 -18.23 -2.98 -3.97
C GLY A 158 -17.57 -3.96 -4.94
N CYS A 159 -16.60 -4.75 -4.46
CA CYS A 159 -15.86 -5.69 -5.31
C CYS A 159 -16.59 -7.00 -5.53
N ASN A 160 -16.54 -7.50 -6.76
CA ASN A 160 -17.06 -8.80 -7.14
C ASN A 160 -15.98 -9.61 -7.86
N PHE A 161 -15.35 -10.54 -7.14
CA PHE A 161 -14.35 -11.47 -7.66
C PHE A 161 -14.93 -12.88 -7.77
N ASP A 162 -14.72 -13.53 -8.92
CA ASP A 162 -15.11 -14.91 -9.17
C ASP A 162 -14.26 -15.93 -8.37
N SER A 163 -14.59 -17.22 -8.47
CA SER A 163 -13.84 -18.29 -7.79
C SER A 163 -12.40 -18.48 -8.28
N SER A 164 -12.00 -17.83 -9.38
CA SER A 164 -10.62 -17.76 -9.86
C SER A 164 -9.91 -16.46 -9.45
N GLY A 165 -10.54 -15.64 -8.60
CA GLY A 165 -10.00 -14.38 -8.09
C GLY A 165 -10.05 -13.23 -9.10
N ARG A 166 -10.82 -13.36 -10.19
CA ARG A 166 -10.94 -12.35 -11.26
C ARG A 166 -12.21 -11.53 -11.13
N GLY A 167 -12.12 -10.22 -11.37
CA GLY A 167 -13.24 -9.31 -11.14
C GLY A 167 -12.81 -7.85 -11.12
N SER A 168 -13.69 -7.01 -10.58
CA SER A 168 -13.46 -5.57 -10.42
C SER A 168 -14.18 -5.02 -9.18
N CYS A 169 -13.83 -3.80 -8.81
CA CYS A 169 -14.42 -3.02 -7.72
C CYS A 169 -15.15 -1.76 -8.22
N ALA A 170 -16.07 -1.26 -7.41
CA ALA A 170 -16.84 -0.06 -7.73
C ALA A 170 -16.08 1.23 -7.44
N THR A 171 -15.20 1.24 -6.42
CA THR A 171 -14.32 2.37 -6.09
C THR A 171 -12.88 1.90 -5.88
N GLY A 172 -11.91 2.74 -6.24
CA GLY A 172 -10.48 2.48 -6.08
C GLY A 172 -9.93 1.29 -6.87
N ASP A 173 -10.68 0.75 -7.85
CA ASP A 173 -10.28 -0.42 -8.62
C ASP A 173 -8.92 -0.19 -9.29
N CYS A 174 -8.06 -1.22 -9.32
CA CYS A 174 -6.71 -1.09 -9.82
C CYS A 174 -6.51 -1.65 -11.23
N GLY A 175 -7.57 -2.01 -11.95
CA GLY A 175 -7.52 -2.43 -13.35
C GLY A 175 -6.79 -3.74 -13.63
N SER A 176 -6.21 -4.39 -12.62
CA SER A 176 -5.51 -5.68 -12.75
C SER A 176 -6.44 -6.85 -13.09
N GLY A 177 -7.76 -6.64 -12.95
CA GLY A 177 -8.78 -7.68 -13.06
C GLY A 177 -8.70 -8.73 -11.95
N GLN A 178 -7.97 -8.48 -10.86
CA GLN A 178 -7.66 -9.45 -9.80
C GLN A 178 -7.69 -8.81 -8.40
N VAL A 179 -7.72 -9.65 -7.36
CA VAL A 179 -7.56 -9.19 -5.96
C VAL A 179 -6.18 -8.53 -5.76
N GLU A 180 -5.11 -9.09 -6.32
CA GLU A 180 -3.78 -8.48 -6.34
C GLU A 180 -3.72 -7.36 -7.39
N CYS A 181 -3.17 -6.19 -7.04
CA CYS A 181 -3.09 -5.04 -7.96
C CYS A 181 -1.87 -5.06 -8.89
N ASN A 182 -0.89 -5.94 -8.66
CA ASN A 182 0.22 -6.24 -9.57
C ASN A 182 1.05 -5.00 -10.01
N GLY A 183 1.18 -4.00 -9.12
CA GLY A 183 1.89 -2.74 -9.39
C GLY A 183 1.05 -1.64 -10.07
N ALA A 184 -0.25 -1.87 -10.28
CA ALA A 184 -1.18 -0.81 -10.68
C ALA A 184 -1.70 -0.02 -9.46
N GLY A 185 -1.99 1.27 -9.67
CA GLY A 185 -2.60 2.15 -8.66
C GLY A 185 -4.12 2.13 -8.70
N ALA A 186 -4.75 2.78 -7.72
CA ALA A 186 -6.19 3.00 -7.69
C ALA A 186 -6.66 3.87 -8.87
N ALA A 187 -7.80 3.52 -9.46
CA ALA A 187 -8.60 4.45 -10.24
C ALA A 187 -9.34 5.41 -9.28
N PRO A 188 -9.15 6.74 -9.41
CA PRO A 188 -9.91 7.72 -8.65
C PRO A 188 -11.43 7.61 -8.88
N PRO A 189 -12.29 8.01 -7.92
CA PRO A 189 -11.93 8.52 -6.59
C PRO A 189 -11.49 7.44 -5.59
N ALA A 190 -10.41 7.70 -4.84
CA ALA A 190 -9.91 6.84 -3.78
C ALA A 190 -9.20 7.65 -2.68
N THR A 191 -9.53 7.38 -1.41
CA THR A 191 -8.77 7.91 -0.26
C THR A 191 -7.44 7.16 -0.16
N LEU A 192 -6.32 7.88 -0.17
CA LEU A 192 -4.97 7.29 -0.10
C LEU A 192 -4.36 7.47 1.29
N ALA A 193 -3.54 6.52 1.71
CA ALA A 193 -2.62 6.64 2.84
C ALA A 193 -1.19 6.48 2.30
N GLU A 194 -0.39 7.53 2.37
CA GLU A 194 0.89 7.65 1.65
C GLU A 194 2.06 7.67 2.63
N PHE A 195 3.18 7.04 2.26
CA PHE A 195 4.32 6.81 3.14
C PHE A 195 5.66 6.94 2.42
N THR A 196 6.62 7.55 3.10
CA THR A 196 8.06 7.49 2.79
C THR A 196 8.82 7.24 4.07
N LEU A 197 9.25 5.99 4.28
CA LEU A 197 9.96 5.58 5.49
C LEU A 197 11.42 6.03 5.47
N GLY A 198 11.95 6.37 6.64
CA GLY A 198 13.35 6.72 6.82
C GLY A 198 14.30 5.52 6.70
N LYS A 199 15.60 5.78 6.55
CA LYS A 199 16.66 4.77 6.70
C LYS A 199 17.42 5.05 8.01
N ALA A 200 17.78 3.98 8.73
CA ALA A 200 18.77 4.02 9.81
C ALA A 200 18.68 5.19 10.83
N GLY A 201 17.46 5.60 11.22
CA GLY A 201 17.22 6.69 12.18
C GLY A 201 16.75 8.00 11.58
N ASP A 202 16.65 8.11 10.26
CA ASP A 202 15.91 9.18 9.57
C ASP A 202 14.42 9.19 10.00
N LYS A 203 13.73 10.30 9.68
CA LYS A 203 12.29 10.40 9.88
C LYS A 203 11.52 9.68 8.78
N ASP A 204 10.42 9.06 9.19
CA ASP A 204 9.34 8.69 8.29
C ASP A 204 8.48 9.92 7.99
N TYR A 205 7.94 9.98 6.78
CA TYR A 205 6.90 10.92 6.34
C TYR A 205 5.65 10.12 5.99
N TYR A 206 4.48 10.58 6.43
CA TYR A 206 3.21 9.92 6.17
C TYR A 206 2.04 10.90 6.22
N ASP A 207 1.00 10.57 5.47
CA ASP A 207 -0.22 11.36 5.37
C ASP A 207 -1.42 10.49 4.93
N VAL A 208 -2.59 11.13 4.91
CA VAL A 208 -3.76 10.62 4.20
C VAL A 208 -4.19 11.70 3.23
N SER A 209 -4.39 11.31 1.98
CA SER A 209 -4.56 12.20 0.84
C SER A 209 -5.91 12.01 0.16
N LEU A 210 -6.55 13.14 -0.12
CA LEU A 210 -7.82 13.26 -0.85
C LEU A 210 -7.64 13.95 -2.20
N VAL A 211 -6.39 14.11 -2.65
CA VAL A 211 -6.04 14.67 -3.97
C VAL A 211 -6.64 13.84 -5.10
N ASP A 212 -6.60 12.51 -4.95
CA ASP A 212 -7.23 11.52 -5.83
C ASP A 212 -8.70 11.25 -5.43
N GLY A 213 -9.34 12.15 -4.68
CA GLY A 213 -10.73 12.04 -4.24
C GLY A 213 -10.92 11.30 -2.91
N TYR A 214 -12.14 10.85 -2.65
CA TYR A 214 -12.53 10.14 -1.43
C TYR A 214 -13.51 9.03 -1.78
N ASN A 215 -13.37 7.86 -1.16
CA ASN A 215 -14.37 6.79 -1.24
C ASN A 215 -14.84 6.32 0.14
N LEU A 216 -13.94 6.18 1.11
CA LEU A 216 -14.25 5.83 2.49
C LEU A 216 -13.32 6.52 3.50
N PRO A 217 -13.68 6.61 4.80
CA PRO A 217 -12.87 7.30 5.79
C PRO A 217 -11.68 6.42 6.20
N VAL A 218 -10.49 7.01 6.24
CA VAL A 218 -9.23 6.34 6.56
C VAL A 218 -8.49 7.17 7.60
N VAL A 219 -7.94 6.50 8.62
CA VAL A 219 -7.00 7.09 9.59
C VAL A 219 -5.75 6.24 9.67
N VAL A 220 -4.59 6.90 9.64
CA VAL A 220 -3.28 6.34 9.97
C VAL A 220 -2.92 6.78 11.39
N ASP A 221 -2.76 5.81 12.28
CA ASP A 221 -2.16 6.02 13.60
C ASP A 221 -0.69 5.58 13.56
N ALA A 222 0.19 6.37 14.18
CA ALA A 222 1.64 6.19 14.17
C ALA A 222 2.12 5.93 15.60
N GLY A 223 2.56 4.70 15.86
CA GLY A 223 3.03 4.29 17.18
C GLY A 223 4.19 5.15 17.70
N GLY A 224 4.37 5.17 19.02
CA GLY A 224 5.46 5.91 19.67
C GLY A 224 5.14 7.37 20.03
N GLY A 225 3.88 7.78 19.97
CA GLY A 225 3.44 9.14 20.34
C GLY A 225 3.46 10.14 19.18
N CYS A 226 3.58 9.64 17.95
CA CYS A 226 3.44 10.42 16.73
C CYS A 226 1.96 10.76 16.46
N ALA A 227 1.69 11.80 15.67
CA ALA A 227 0.35 12.36 15.56
C ALA A 227 -0.45 11.75 14.39
N ALA A 228 -1.53 11.03 14.69
CA ALA A 228 -2.37 10.37 13.69
C ALA A 228 -2.91 11.32 12.59
N THR A 229 -3.06 10.82 11.37
CA THR A 229 -3.48 11.57 10.18
C THR A 229 -4.68 10.90 9.52
N GLY A 230 -5.49 11.65 8.76
CA GLY A 230 -6.67 11.11 8.08
C GLY A 230 -8.01 11.78 8.38
N CYS A 231 -9.05 11.13 7.87
CA CYS A 231 -10.42 11.59 7.93
C CYS A 231 -11.34 10.57 8.61
N VAL A 232 -11.97 11.01 9.69
CA VAL A 232 -13.03 10.27 10.40
C VAL A 232 -14.43 10.63 9.89
N ALA A 233 -14.57 11.71 9.12
CA ALA A 233 -15.85 12.18 8.60
C ALA A 233 -16.25 11.38 7.34
N ASP A 234 -17.54 11.08 7.24
CA ASP A 234 -18.13 10.53 6.01
C ASP A 234 -18.30 11.65 4.97
N LEU A 235 -17.27 11.87 4.13
CA LEU A 235 -17.26 12.93 3.14
C LEU A 235 -18.31 12.73 2.04
N ASN A 236 -18.73 11.49 1.75
CA ASN A 236 -19.77 11.21 0.75
C ASN A 236 -21.10 11.91 1.07
N ARG A 237 -21.41 12.10 2.36
CA ARG A 237 -22.59 12.86 2.83
C ARG A 237 -22.48 14.37 2.63
N ARG A 238 -21.25 14.89 2.48
CA ARG A 238 -20.94 16.32 2.27
C ARG A 238 -20.46 16.62 0.85
N CYS A 239 -20.31 15.59 0.02
CA CYS A 239 -19.82 15.70 -1.34
C CYS A 239 -20.73 16.60 -2.19
N PRO A 240 -20.20 17.66 -2.83
CA PRO A 240 -20.94 18.46 -3.81
C PRO A 240 -21.57 17.59 -4.91
N SER A 241 -22.72 18.01 -5.42
CA SER A 241 -23.52 17.25 -6.40
C SER A 241 -22.72 16.85 -7.64
N GLU A 242 -21.93 17.79 -8.13
CA GLU A 242 -21.08 17.75 -9.32
C GLU A 242 -19.81 16.91 -9.14
N LEU A 243 -19.47 16.52 -7.91
CA LEU A 243 -18.34 15.65 -7.59
C LEU A 243 -18.78 14.23 -7.18
N ARG A 244 -20.08 13.99 -6.98
CA ARG A 244 -20.60 12.73 -6.46
C ARG A 244 -20.69 11.66 -7.54
N VAL A 245 -20.22 10.45 -7.23
CA VAL A 245 -20.41 9.25 -8.05
C VAL A 245 -20.85 8.04 -7.24
N GLY A 246 -21.60 7.16 -7.89
CA GLY A 246 -22.12 5.92 -7.30
C GLY A 246 -23.08 6.13 -6.12
N ASP A 247 -23.50 5.03 -5.55
CA ASP A 247 -24.40 4.94 -4.41
C ASP A 247 -24.09 3.69 -3.55
N GLY A 248 -24.61 3.62 -2.33
CA GLY A 248 -24.34 2.52 -1.40
C GLY A 248 -22.84 2.30 -1.17
N GLU A 249 -22.33 1.08 -1.39
CA GLU A 249 -20.90 0.76 -1.32
C GLU A 249 -20.07 1.32 -2.50
N ALA A 250 -20.73 1.76 -3.58
CA ALA A 250 -20.10 2.43 -4.72
C ALA A 250 -20.02 3.96 -4.54
N ALA A 251 -20.60 4.51 -3.47
CA ALA A 251 -20.62 5.95 -3.22
C ALA A 251 -19.21 6.49 -2.99
N ALA A 252 -18.84 7.51 -3.76
CA ALA A 252 -17.56 8.21 -3.65
C ALA A 252 -17.68 9.68 -4.09
N CYS A 253 -16.65 10.46 -3.77
CA CYS A 253 -16.52 11.87 -4.08
C CYS A 253 -15.23 12.14 -4.87
N ARG A 254 -15.38 12.63 -6.09
CA ARG A 254 -14.29 13.06 -6.98
C ARG A 254 -13.59 14.29 -6.39
N SER A 255 -12.28 14.42 -6.58
CA SER A 255 -11.62 15.71 -6.40
C SER A 255 -11.93 16.64 -7.59
N ALA A 256 -11.70 17.93 -7.43
CA ALA A 256 -11.89 18.88 -8.54
C ALA A 256 -10.93 18.65 -9.71
N CYS A 257 -9.74 18.09 -9.46
CA CYS A 257 -8.83 17.69 -10.53
C CYS A 257 -9.42 16.55 -11.35
N GLU A 258 -9.90 15.48 -10.70
CA GLU A 258 -10.51 14.34 -11.39
C GLU A 258 -11.76 14.77 -12.17
N ALA A 259 -12.64 15.57 -11.55
CA ALA A 259 -13.93 15.91 -12.14
C ALA A 259 -13.84 16.90 -13.32
N PHE A 260 -12.86 17.82 -13.30
CA PHE A 260 -12.80 18.93 -14.27
C PHE A 260 -11.50 18.99 -15.08
N GLY A 261 -10.46 18.24 -14.72
CA GLY A 261 -9.18 18.16 -15.45
C GLY A 261 -8.42 19.47 -15.59
N LYS A 262 -8.76 20.50 -14.80
CA LYS A 262 -8.24 21.85 -14.99
C LYS A 262 -6.87 22.07 -14.34
N PRO A 263 -5.95 22.84 -14.95
CA PRO A 263 -4.64 23.14 -14.38
C PRO A 263 -4.67 23.71 -12.97
N GLU A 264 -5.62 24.60 -12.67
CA GLU A 264 -5.78 25.22 -11.34
C GLU A 264 -6.26 24.26 -10.25
N PHE A 265 -6.88 23.14 -10.60
CA PHE A 265 -7.30 22.10 -9.64
C PHE A 265 -6.31 20.93 -9.56
N CYS A 266 -5.60 20.66 -10.66
CA CYS A 266 -4.58 19.61 -10.75
C CYS A 266 -3.17 20.09 -10.41
N CYS A 267 -2.99 21.38 -10.07
CA CYS A 267 -1.70 22.03 -9.85
C CYS A 267 -0.67 21.71 -10.95
N SER A 268 -1.05 21.95 -12.21
CA SER A 268 -0.23 21.62 -13.38
C SER A 268 -0.02 22.82 -14.31
N GLY A 269 0.96 22.73 -15.21
CA GLY A 269 1.34 23.85 -16.09
C GLY A 269 1.78 25.07 -15.27
N ASP A 270 1.17 26.23 -15.52
CA ASP A 270 1.43 27.48 -14.79
C ASP A 270 1.09 27.38 -13.29
N PHE A 271 0.23 26.43 -12.91
CA PHE A 271 -0.14 26.09 -11.53
C PHE A 271 0.78 25.00 -10.93
N GLY A 272 1.89 24.65 -11.58
CA GLY A 272 2.85 23.64 -11.13
C GLY A 272 3.74 24.05 -9.93
N SER A 273 3.28 24.95 -9.05
CA SER A 273 4.02 25.36 -7.86
C SER A 273 3.11 25.75 -6.69
N PRO A 274 3.56 25.62 -5.42
CA PRO A 274 2.81 26.12 -4.25
C PRO A 274 2.55 27.64 -4.28
N ALA A 275 3.34 28.39 -5.05
CA ALA A 275 3.17 29.84 -5.21
C ALA A 275 2.06 30.21 -6.20
N THR A 276 1.63 29.27 -7.06
CA THR A 276 0.63 29.52 -8.12
C THR A 276 -0.63 28.67 -8.02
N CYS A 277 -0.58 27.47 -7.43
CA CYS A 277 -1.78 26.67 -7.12
C CYS A 277 -2.24 26.91 -5.67
N HIS A 278 -3.42 27.51 -5.54
CA HIS A 278 -4.03 27.85 -4.25
C HIS A 278 -5.24 26.94 -3.96
N PRO A 279 -5.68 26.84 -2.70
CA PRO A 279 -6.92 26.16 -2.36
C PRO A 279 -8.10 26.64 -3.20
N SER A 280 -8.87 25.69 -3.71
CA SER A 280 -10.16 25.91 -4.37
C SER A 280 -11.32 25.70 -3.40
N VAL A 281 -12.50 26.22 -3.76
CA VAL A 281 -13.76 25.96 -3.02
C VAL A 281 -14.04 24.47 -2.80
N TYR A 282 -13.59 23.59 -3.70
CA TYR A 282 -13.77 22.14 -3.59
C TYR A 282 -12.79 21.51 -2.61
N SER A 283 -11.51 21.89 -2.66
CA SER A 283 -10.51 21.44 -1.67
C SER A 283 -10.82 21.99 -0.28
N GLU A 284 -11.38 23.20 -0.15
CA GLU A 284 -11.84 23.74 1.13
C GLU A 284 -12.98 22.90 1.73
N VAL A 285 -13.94 22.40 0.92
CA VAL A 285 -14.96 21.45 1.40
C VAL A 285 -14.29 20.20 1.98
N PHE A 286 -13.32 19.63 1.25
CA PHE A 286 -12.58 18.44 1.69
C PHE A 286 -11.80 18.71 2.99
N LYS A 287 -11.09 19.84 3.06
CA LYS A 287 -10.31 20.24 4.24
C LYS A 287 -11.17 20.52 5.46
N SER A 288 -12.33 21.16 5.29
CA SER A 288 -13.27 21.45 6.38
C SER A 288 -13.82 20.20 7.06
N ALA A 289 -13.96 19.11 6.30
CA ALA A 289 -14.40 17.80 6.81
C ALA A 289 -13.24 16.94 7.31
N CYS A 290 -12.06 17.09 6.72
CA CYS A 290 -10.86 16.30 6.99
C CYS A 290 -9.63 17.19 7.26
N PRO A 291 -9.55 17.95 8.38
CA PRO A 291 -8.50 18.97 8.57
C PRO A 291 -7.07 18.43 8.67
N ARG A 292 -6.91 17.12 8.90
CA ARG A 292 -5.63 16.39 9.02
C ARG A 292 -5.36 15.50 7.80
N SER A 293 -5.90 15.87 6.64
CA SER A 293 -5.64 15.21 5.35
C SER A 293 -5.28 16.23 4.29
N TYR A 294 -4.52 15.80 3.28
CA TYR A 294 -4.28 16.60 2.08
C TYR A 294 -5.60 16.77 1.32
N SER A 295 -5.96 18.01 1.02
CA SER A 295 -7.16 18.38 0.26
C SER A 295 -6.88 18.79 -1.20
N TYR A 296 -5.62 19.15 -1.50
CA TYR A 296 -5.08 19.43 -2.83
C TYR A 296 -3.54 19.25 -2.80
N ALA A 297 -2.88 19.31 -3.96
CA ALA A 297 -1.50 18.84 -4.12
C ALA A 297 -0.40 19.58 -3.31
N TYR A 298 -0.66 20.77 -2.74
CA TYR A 298 0.32 21.54 -1.95
C TYR A 298 -0.19 21.90 -0.54
N ASP A 299 -1.04 21.06 0.04
CA ASP A 299 -1.63 21.22 1.38
C ASP A 299 -0.67 20.79 2.53
N ASP A 300 0.64 20.98 2.35
CA ASP A 300 1.68 20.38 3.21
C ASP A 300 1.56 20.79 4.69
N ALA A 301 1.30 22.09 4.93
CA ALA A 301 1.45 22.74 6.22
C ALA A 301 0.61 22.16 7.38
N THR A 302 -0.44 21.38 7.06
CA THR A 302 -1.30 20.72 8.05
C THR A 302 -1.56 19.24 7.75
N SER A 303 -0.91 18.70 6.72
CA SER A 303 -1.21 17.37 6.16
C SER A 303 -0.02 16.42 6.13
N THR A 304 1.22 16.93 6.06
CA THR A 304 2.42 16.10 6.19
C THR A 304 2.70 15.82 7.67
N PHE A 305 2.78 14.55 8.05
CA PHE A 305 3.19 14.15 9.39
C PHE A 305 4.54 13.44 9.35
N THR A 306 5.30 13.54 10.45
CA THR A 306 6.58 12.85 10.59
C THR A 306 6.64 12.03 11.87
N CYS A 307 7.40 10.94 11.84
CA CYS A 307 7.66 10.08 12.99
C CYS A 307 9.10 9.57 12.94
N THR A 308 9.57 8.96 14.02
CA THR A 308 10.88 8.29 14.07
C THR A 308 10.67 6.89 14.58
N ALA A 309 10.88 5.89 13.71
CA ALA A 309 10.71 4.47 14.00
C ALA A 309 9.28 4.08 14.46
N GLY A 310 8.27 4.43 13.65
CA GLY A 310 6.88 4.03 13.88
C GLY A 310 6.56 2.62 13.35
N ASP A 311 5.77 1.86 14.11
CA ASP A 311 4.81 0.90 13.54
C ASP A 311 3.49 1.66 13.29
N TYR A 312 2.80 1.36 12.19
CA TYR A 312 1.60 2.11 11.77
C TYR A 312 0.35 1.23 11.75
N SER A 313 -0.80 1.83 12.08
CA SER A 313 -2.12 1.22 11.92
C SER A 313 -2.96 2.02 10.92
N ILE A 314 -3.39 1.38 9.84
CA ILE A 314 -4.22 1.95 8.78
C ILE A 314 -5.64 1.44 9.01
N THR A 315 -6.52 2.29 9.52
CA THR A 315 -7.89 1.93 9.88
C THR A 315 -8.89 2.45 8.86
N PHE A 316 -9.64 1.53 8.25
CA PHE A 316 -10.76 1.82 7.36
C PHE A 316 -12.06 1.95 8.17
N CYS A 317 -12.86 2.97 7.88
CA CYS A 317 -14.02 3.39 8.65
C CYS A 317 -13.72 3.48 10.17
N PRO A 318 -12.72 4.27 10.60
CA PRO A 318 -12.41 4.45 12.03
C PRO A 318 -13.65 4.91 12.80
N ARG A 319 -13.82 4.39 14.03
CA ARG A 319 -14.89 4.88 14.91
C ARG A 319 -14.58 6.32 15.29
N SER A 320 -15.55 7.21 15.11
CA SER A 320 -15.61 8.43 15.93
C SER A 320 -15.45 8.02 17.40
N GLY A 321 -14.58 8.73 18.14
CA GLY A 321 -14.16 8.34 19.48
C GLY A 321 -15.33 8.10 20.45
N PRO A 322 -15.10 7.39 21.57
CA PRO A 322 -16.18 6.90 22.43
C PRO A 322 -17.06 8.04 22.95
N SER A 323 -18.34 7.99 22.57
CA SER A 323 -19.40 8.60 23.37
C SER A 323 -19.24 8.14 24.82
N GLN A 324 -19.28 9.09 25.76
CA GLN A 324 -19.12 8.82 27.19
C GLN A 324 -20.02 7.66 27.62
N LYS A 325 -19.42 6.69 28.29
CA LYS A 325 -20.06 5.48 28.81
C LYS A 325 -21.35 5.85 29.54
N SER A 326 -22.49 5.33 29.08
CA SER A 326 -23.80 5.62 29.66
C SER A 326 -23.87 5.22 31.15
N THR A 327 -23.58 6.20 32.01
CA THR A 327 -23.91 6.15 33.43
C THR A 327 -25.36 6.58 33.60
N LYS A 328 -26.23 5.58 33.73
CA LYS A 328 -27.59 5.74 34.25
C LYS A 328 -27.53 6.53 35.57
N SER A 329 -27.99 7.79 35.60
CA SER A 329 -28.85 8.31 36.68
C SER A 329 -29.36 9.74 36.47
N THR A 330 -30.66 9.92 36.76
CA THR A 330 -31.33 11.14 37.24
C THR A 330 -31.48 12.36 36.32
N SER A 331 -32.73 12.57 35.90
CA SER A 331 -33.29 13.79 35.30
C SER A 331 -33.08 15.05 36.15
N ARG A 332 -32.77 16.17 35.48
CA ARG A 332 -33.31 17.49 35.83
C ARG A 332 -33.27 18.43 34.62
N ASN A 333 -34.41 19.08 34.34
CA ASN A 333 -34.52 20.13 33.31
C ASN A 333 -33.60 21.32 33.62
N THR A 334 -32.92 21.89 32.61
CA THR A 334 -32.86 23.34 32.35
C THR A 334 -32.39 23.58 30.90
N THR A 335 -33.01 24.60 30.29
CA THR A 335 -32.80 25.29 29.00
C THR A 335 -31.47 25.12 28.25
N ALA A 336 -31.56 25.02 26.92
CA ALA A 336 -30.42 24.95 26.00
C ALA A 336 -29.72 26.31 25.79
N VAL A 337 -28.39 26.28 25.74
CA VAL A 337 -27.52 27.27 25.08
C VAL A 337 -26.42 26.49 24.36
N LEU A 338 -26.14 26.84 23.10
CA LEU A 338 -25.07 26.24 22.30
C LEU A 338 -23.73 26.89 22.63
N GLN A 339 -22.74 26.10 23.03
CA GLN A 339 -21.34 26.52 22.94
C GLN A 339 -20.41 25.29 22.77
N ASN A 340 -19.69 25.27 21.64
CA ASN A 340 -18.58 24.36 21.40
C ASN A 340 -17.32 24.83 22.18
N ASP A 341 -16.21 24.11 22.00
CA ASP A 341 -14.82 24.54 22.29
C ASP A 341 -14.23 24.15 23.66
N SER A 342 -14.35 22.87 24.05
CA SER A 342 -13.55 22.31 25.17
C SER A 342 -12.98 20.89 24.90
N TRP A 343 -12.15 20.73 23.86
CA TRP A 343 -11.38 19.49 23.62
C TRP A 343 -9.88 19.74 23.35
N LEU A 344 -9.39 20.97 23.51
CA LEU A 344 -8.00 21.36 23.17
C LEU A 344 -7.02 21.37 24.36
N ALA A 345 -7.42 20.88 25.53
CA ALA A 345 -6.55 20.73 26.68
C ALA A 345 -6.83 19.41 27.41
N ASP A 346 -5.95 18.43 27.20
CA ASP A 346 -5.47 17.43 28.18
C ASP A 346 -4.95 16.16 27.49
N LEU A 347 -3.72 16.22 26.95
CA LEU A 347 -2.80 15.07 26.90
C LEU A 347 -1.35 15.50 26.61
N ALA A 348 -0.74 16.24 27.53
CA ALA A 348 0.63 16.75 27.41
C ALA A 348 1.48 16.48 28.67
N THR A 349 1.43 15.26 29.21
CA THR A 349 2.38 14.76 30.21
C THR A 349 2.75 13.30 29.92
N GLY A 350 3.98 13.08 29.45
CA GLY A 350 4.52 11.77 29.12
C GLY A 350 6.00 11.72 29.44
N ASP A 351 6.31 11.36 30.70
CA ASP A 351 7.65 11.40 31.26
C ASP A 351 8.62 10.40 30.58
N ALA A 352 9.91 10.72 30.61
CA ALA A 352 10.94 9.97 29.91
C ALA A 352 11.20 8.61 30.56
N ASN A 353 11.19 7.53 29.78
CA ASN A 353 11.71 6.24 30.23
C ASN A 353 12.81 5.72 29.30
N SER A 354 14.04 5.74 29.83
CA SER A 354 15.26 5.31 29.14
C SER A 354 15.26 3.80 28.89
N ARG A 355 15.36 3.38 27.63
CA ARG A 355 15.76 2.01 27.27
C ARG A 355 17.15 1.98 26.66
N ARG A 356 17.95 1.05 27.19
CA ARG A 356 19.40 0.89 26.98
C ARG A 356 19.82 1.05 25.51
N ARG A 357 20.58 2.11 25.21
CA ARG A 357 21.59 2.06 24.15
C ARG A 357 22.63 1.02 24.54
N VAL A 358 22.63 -0.14 23.88
CA VAL A 358 23.82 -1.02 23.92
C VAL A 358 24.84 -0.39 22.97
N SER A 359 25.97 0.06 23.51
CA SER A 359 26.97 0.78 22.71
C SER A 359 27.49 -0.08 21.56
N VAL A 360 27.47 0.47 20.34
CA VAL A 360 28.03 -0.17 19.14
C VAL A 360 29.53 -0.46 19.32
N LEU A 361 30.23 0.39 20.08
CA LEU A 361 31.64 0.20 20.44
C LEU A 361 31.87 -1.10 21.24
N LEU A 362 30.91 -1.51 22.09
CA LEU A 362 31.04 -2.76 22.86
C LEU A 362 31.06 -3.98 21.94
N HIS A 363 30.26 -3.96 20.86
CA HIS A 363 30.22 -5.04 19.88
C HIS A 363 31.51 -5.10 19.05
N ALA A 364 32.05 -3.94 18.63
CA ALA A 364 33.31 -3.88 17.91
C ALA A 364 34.49 -4.48 18.70
N SER A 365 34.56 -4.21 20.02
CA SER A 365 35.58 -4.78 20.91
C SER A 365 35.43 -6.30 21.11
N LEU A 366 34.20 -6.84 21.22
CA LEU A 366 33.99 -8.29 21.30
C LEU A 366 34.33 -9.00 19.98
N ILE A 367 34.10 -8.37 18.82
CA ILE A 367 34.46 -8.95 17.51
C ILE A 367 35.97 -9.00 17.33
N THR A 368 36.70 -7.94 17.67
CA THR A 368 38.18 -7.96 17.62
C THR A 368 38.77 -8.94 18.62
N GLY A 369 38.21 -9.03 19.83
CA GLY A 369 38.62 -10.03 20.84
C GLY A 369 38.43 -11.47 20.37
N THR A 370 37.28 -11.80 19.80
CA THR A 370 36.99 -13.17 19.31
C THR A 370 37.79 -13.54 18.07
N ILE A 371 38.00 -12.63 17.12
CA ILE A 371 38.90 -12.87 15.97
C ILE A 371 40.34 -13.10 16.44
N CYS A 372 40.82 -12.32 17.42
CA CYS A 372 42.16 -12.49 17.97
C CYS A 372 42.31 -13.83 18.71
N CYS A 373 41.35 -14.22 19.56
CA CYS A 373 41.35 -15.53 20.20
C CYS A 373 41.28 -16.71 19.20
N LEU A 374 40.52 -16.57 18.11
CA LEU A 374 40.48 -17.60 17.07
C LEU A 374 41.83 -17.73 16.34
N LEU A 375 42.48 -16.61 16.00
CA LEU A 375 43.82 -16.64 15.40
C LEU A 375 44.87 -17.29 16.32
N PHE A 376 44.76 -17.10 17.64
CA PHE A 376 45.61 -17.78 18.64
C PHE A 376 45.27 -19.27 18.87
N LEU A 377 44.18 -19.79 18.31
CA LEU A 377 43.82 -21.23 18.36
C LEU A 377 44.19 -21.99 17.08
N PHE A 378 44.76 -21.29 16.08
CA PHE A 378 45.21 -21.85 14.79
C PHE A 378 46.72 -21.67 14.54
N ILE A 379 47.49 -21.34 15.59
CA ILE A 379 48.96 -21.35 15.66
C ILE A 379 49.35 -22.31 16.79
#